data_AF-R7VHB0-F1
#
_entry.id   AF-R7VHB0-F1
#
_cell.length_a   1.000
_cell.length_b   1.000
_cell.length_c   1.000
_cell.angle_alpha   90.00
_cell.angle_beta   90.00
_cell.angle_gamma   90.00
#
_symmetry.space_group_name_H-M   'P 1'
#
loop_
_entity.id
_entity.type
_entity.pdbx_description
1 polymer ?
#
loop_
_entity_poly.entity_id
_entity_poly.type
_entity_poly.pdbx_seq_one_letter_code
_entity_poly.pdbx_strand_id
1 'polypeptide(L)'
;MASIGVEMMRLFAVILVGFSEITSTDAFQEVCNAKDFHAQCGRGEIITMNSANLGRMRLGTCLSTNLGYLGCHSSVISKLDTLCTGKFECRMRKIAKQDFGDSISTNSCPDGLELYLEADYECVQVMIFLSQVD
;
A
#
# COMPACT_ATOMS: atom_id res chain seq x y z
N MET A 1 -0.76 38.33 -38.19
CA MET A 1 -0.65 36.90 -37.82
C MET A 1 0.27 36.84 -36.62
N ALA A 2 -0.09 36.35 -35.44
CA ALA A 2 -1.30 35.70 -34.98
C ALA A 2 -1.36 35.98 -33.47
N SER A 3 -2.28 36.88 -33.09
CA SER A 3 -2.74 37.12 -31.72
C SER A 3 -3.55 35.92 -31.19
N ILE A 4 -3.08 34.71 -31.48
CA ILE A 4 -3.76 33.41 -31.29
C ILE A 4 -2.98 32.56 -30.28
N GLY A 5 -1.70 32.90 -30.01
CA GLY A 5 -0.83 32.12 -29.12
C GLY A 5 -1.12 32.26 -27.62
N VAL A 6 -1.73 33.35 -27.17
CA VAL A 6 -1.95 33.60 -25.72
C VAL A 6 -3.30 33.08 -25.25
N GLU A 7 -4.33 33.12 -26.11
CA GLU A 7 -5.67 32.58 -25.84
C GLU A 7 -5.66 31.05 -25.85
N MET A 8 -4.93 30.44 -26.79
CA MET A 8 -4.80 28.97 -26.85
C MET A 8 -3.98 28.43 -25.68
N MET A 9 -3.07 29.22 -25.09
CA MET A 9 -2.32 28.83 -23.89
C MET A 9 -3.20 28.84 -22.62
N ARG A 10 -4.25 29.68 -22.58
CA ARG A 10 -5.25 29.67 -21.49
C ARG A 10 -6.16 28.45 -21.57
N LEU A 11 -6.52 28.01 -22.78
CA LEU A 11 -7.35 26.81 -22.98
C LEU A 11 -6.64 25.52 -22.53
N PHE A 12 -5.33 25.37 -22.80
CA PHE A 12 -4.55 24.22 -22.31
C PHE A 12 -4.35 24.24 -20.79
N ALA A 13 -4.23 25.42 -20.17
CA ALA A 13 -4.14 25.54 -18.71
C ALA A 13 -5.48 25.15 -18.03
N VAL A 14 -6.63 25.49 -18.62
CA VAL A 14 -7.95 25.11 -18.07
C VAL A 14 -8.19 23.61 -18.14
N ILE A 15 -7.66 22.91 -19.16
CA ILE A 15 -7.80 21.45 -19.29
C ILE A 15 -6.92 20.71 -18.25
N LEU A 16 -5.72 21.21 -17.94
CA LEU A 16 -4.85 20.62 -16.90
C LEU A 16 -5.31 20.93 -15.47
N VAL A 17 -6.06 22.02 -15.26
CA VAL A 17 -6.63 22.38 -13.95
C VAL A 17 -7.98 21.69 -13.71
N GLY A 18 -8.63 21.18 -14.78
CA GLY A 18 -9.97 20.57 -14.73
C GLY A 18 -10.02 19.06 -14.54
N PHE A 19 -8.92 18.34 -14.70
CA PHE A 19 -8.82 16.95 -14.26
C PHE A 19 -8.23 16.92 -12.86
N SER A 20 -9.07 17.14 -11.85
CA SER A 20 -8.82 16.51 -10.56
C SER A 20 -8.96 15.00 -10.78
N GLU A 21 -7.91 14.35 -11.27
CA GLU A 21 -7.83 12.90 -11.19
C GLU A 21 -7.91 12.56 -9.72
N ILE A 22 -9.03 11.95 -9.32
CA ILE A 22 -9.10 11.19 -8.08
C ILE A 22 -8.25 9.95 -8.36
N THR A 23 -6.93 10.13 -8.31
CA THR A 23 -5.97 9.06 -8.46
C THR A 23 -5.88 8.37 -7.12
N SER A 24 -6.80 7.43 -6.85
CA SER A 24 -6.58 6.44 -5.80
C SER A 24 -5.23 5.79 -6.12
N THR A 25 -4.22 6.13 -5.32
CA THR A 25 -2.87 5.63 -5.55
C THR A 25 -2.80 4.25 -4.92
N ASP A 26 -3.02 3.23 -5.75
CA ASP A 26 -2.79 1.85 -5.38
C ASP A 26 -1.27 1.60 -5.31
N ALA A 27 -0.82 0.99 -4.22
CA ALA A 27 0.58 0.79 -3.90
C ALA A 27 0.82 -0.63 -3.36
N PHE A 28 1.52 -1.40 -4.18
CA PHE A 28 2.01 -2.74 -3.84
C PHE A 28 3.47 -2.69 -3.37
N GLN A 29 3.78 -3.32 -2.24
CA GLN A 29 5.13 -3.42 -1.69
C GLN A 29 5.52 -4.86 -1.36
N GLU A 30 6.69 -5.26 -1.84
CA GLU A 30 7.39 -6.48 -1.44
C GLU A 30 8.47 -6.12 -0.39
N VAL A 31 8.26 -6.50 0.86
CA VAL A 31 9.12 -6.13 2.00
C VAL A 31 9.83 -7.37 2.53
N CYS A 32 11.16 -7.40 2.38
CA CYS A 32 11.98 -8.52 2.80
C CYS A 32 12.07 -8.61 4.33
N ASN A 33 12.43 -9.79 4.82
CA ASN A 33 12.68 -10.02 6.24
C ASN A 33 13.65 -8.97 6.82
N ALA A 34 13.36 -8.53 8.04
CA ALA A 34 14.10 -7.49 8.77
C ALA A 34 14.22 -6.13 8.03
N LYS A 35 13.40 -5.87 7.01
CA LYS A 35 13.25 -4.54 6.39
C LYS A 35 12.05 -3.80 6.97
N ASP A 36 12.03 -2.50 6.73
CA ASP A 36 10.94 -1.63 7.16
C ASP A 36 9.84 -1.61 6.10
N PHE A 37 8.60 -1.76 6.54
CA PHE A 37 7.42 -1.40 5.74
C PHE A 37 7.06 0.05 6.01
N HIS A 38 6.71 0.78 4.97
CA HIS A 38 6.31 2.18 5.05
C HIS A 38 5.22 2.48 4.02
N ALA A 39 4.01 2.74 4.52
CA ALA A 39 2.89 3.23 3.72
C ALA A 39 2.65 4.70 4.05
N GLN A 40 2.43 5.52 3.03
CA GLN A 40 2.21 6.96 3.20
C GLN A 40 1.31 7.49 2.09
N CYS A 41 0.29 8.25 2.48
CA CYS A 41 -0.64 8.91 1.58
C CYS A 41 -0.42 10.42 1.53
N GLY A 42 -0.99 11.06 0.50
CA GLY A 42 -0.95 12.49 0.30
C GLY A 42 -1.81 13.25 1.31
N ARG A 43 -1.84 14.59 1.14
CA ARG A 43 -2.65 15.45 2.00
C ARG A 43 -4.13 15.20 1.78
N GLY A 44 -4.86 14.91 2.86
CA GLY A 44 -6.30 14.68 2.82
C GLY A 44 -6.71 13.24 2.47
N GLU A 45 -5.74 12.33 2.34
CA GLU A 45 -5.96 10.93 2.03
C GLU A 45 -5.58 10.04 3.22
N ILE A 46 -6.24 8.90 3.38
CA ILE A 46 -5.89 7.89 4.36
C ILE A 46 -5.56 6.57 3.67
N ILE A 47 -4.73 5.77 4.32
CA ILE A 47 -4.40 4.42 3.90
C ILE A 47 -5.62 3.53 4.12
N THR A 48 -5.92 2.68 3.13
CA THR A 48 -6.80 1.53 3.26
C THR A 48 -6.02 0.31 2.79
N MET A 49 -5.83 -0.68 3.66
CA MET A 49 -5.14 -1.91 3.26
C MET A 49 -6.09 -2.80 2.45
N ASN A 50 -5.64 -3.25 1.28
CA ASN A 50 -6.39 -4.14 0.40
C ASN A 50 -6.03 -5.61 0.67
N SER A 51 -4.72 -5.88 0.81
CA SER A 51 -4.23 -7.21 1.13
C SER A 51 -2.88 -7.14 1.85
N ALA A 52 -2.60 -8.16 2.67
CA ALA A 52 -1.28 -8.32 3.26
C ALA A 52 -1.03 -9.81 3.49
N ASN A 53 0.03 -10.33 2.87
CA ASN A 53 0.39 -11.73 2.91
C ASN A 53 1.84 -11.87 3.37
N LEU A 54 2.08 -12.73 4.36
CA LEU A 54 3.42 -13.08 4.81
C LEU A 54 3.74 -14.51 4.36
N GLY A 55 4.82 -14.68 3.60
CA GLY A 55 5.17 -16.00 3.06
C GLY A 55 6.30 -16.00 2.04
N ARG A 56 6.21 -16.96 1.12
CA ARG A 56 7.08 -17.12 -0.05
C ARG A 56 6.24 -17.20 -1.31
N MET A 57 5.51 -16.13 -1.63
CA MET A 57 4.47 -16.13 -2.67
C MET A 57 5.05 -16.42 -4.06
N ARG A 58 6.13 -15.74 -4.44
CA ARG A 58 6.77 -15.80 -5.75
C ARG A 58 8.25 -15.41 -5.69
N LEU A 59 8.93 -15.51 -6.83
CA LEU A 59 10.24 -14.89 -6.99
C LEU A 59 10.07 -13.37 -7.13
N GLY A 60 11.10 -12.64 -6.69
CA GLY A 60 11.06 -11.18 -6.63
C GLY A 60 12.36 -10.60 -6.07
N THR A 61 12.24 -9.44 -5.45
CA THR A 61 13.36 -8.73 -4.84
C THR A 61 13.90 -9.48 -3.62
N CYS A 62 13.01 -10.07 -2.82
CA CYS A 62 13.37 -10.77 -1.59
C CYS A 62 13.81 -12.21 -1.82
N LEU A 63 13.31 -12.84 -2.89
CA LEU A 63 13.68 -14.20 -3.29
C LEU A 63 14.04 -14.23 -4.78
N SER A 64 15.33 -14.20 -5.09
CA SER A 64 15.82 -14.23 -6.48
C SER A 64 15.91 -15.64 -7.07
N THR A 65 15.99 -16.68 -6.21
CA THR A 65 16.18 -18.08 -6.61
C THR A 65 15.15 -18.98 -5.96
N ASN A 66 14.58 -19.91 -6.75
CA ASN A 66 13.64 -20.90 -6.25
C ASN A 66 14.40 -22.08 -5.62
N LEU A 67 14.49 -22.09 -4.29
CA LEU A 67 15.04 -23.21 -3.50
C LEU A 67 13.94 -24.18 -3.03
N GLY A 68 12.76 -24.14 -3.65
CA GLY A 68 11.56 -24.85 -3.24
C GLY A 68 10.65 -24.01 -2.31
N TYR A 69 9.46 -24.55 -2.02
CA TYR A 69 8.48 -23.99 -1.09
C TYR A 69 7.96 -22.59 -1.46
N LEU A 70 7.84 -22.30 -2.76
CA LEU A 70 7.10 -21.13 -3.25
C LEU A 70 5.59 -21.39 -3.22
N GLY A 71 4.80 -20.32 -3.13
CA GLY A 71 3.34 -20.31 -3.15
C GLY A 71 2.68 -20.37 -1.76
N CYS A 72 3.42 -20.69 -0.70
CA CYS A 72 2.89 -20.67 0.66
C CYS A 72 2.85 -19.25 1.22
N HIS A 73 1.77 -18.92 1.94
CA HIS A 73 1.61 -17.66 2.66
C HIS A 73 0.47 -17.75 3.67
N SER A 74 0.43 -16.80 4.60
CA SER A 74 -0.74 -16.53 5.44
C SER A 74 -1.15 -15.07 5.30
N SER A 75 -2.47 -14.84 5.26
CA SER A 75 -3.01 -13.49 5.32
C SER A 75 -2.76 -12.89 6.69
N VAL A 76 -2.11 -11.73 6.70
CA VAL A 76 -1.82 -10.91 7.88
C VAL A 76 -2.52 -9.55 7.80
N ILE A 77 -3.52 -9.44 6.93
CA ILE A 77 -4.26 -8.20 6.65
C ILE A 77 -4.83 -7.57 7.91
N SER A 78 -5.41 -8.35 8.82
CA SER A 78 -6.00 -7.83 10.07
C SER A 78 -4.98 -7.07 10.93
N LYS A 79 -3.70 -7.48 10.90
CA LYS A 79 -2.63 -6.80 11.61
C LYS A 79 -2.28 -5.47 10.95
N LEU A 80 -2.12 -5.45 9.63
CA LEU A 80 -1.82 -4.21 8.90
C LEU A 80 -3.00 -3.25 8.90
N ASP A 81 -4.23 -3.73 8.78
CA ASP A 81 -5.43 -2.92 8.90
C ASP A 81 -5.48 -2.18 10.24
N THR A 82 -5.28 -2.93 11.33
CA THR A 82 -5.28 -2.34 12.68
C THR A 82 -4.19 -1.26 12.84
N LEU A 83 -3.05 -1.44 12.16
CA LEU A 83 -1.90 -0.54 12.28
C LEU A 83 -1.94 0.63 11.31
N CYS A 84 -2.53 0.48 10.13
CA CYS A 84 -2.34 1.40 9.01
C CYS A 84 -3.64 2.00 8.51
N THR A 85 -4.73 1.23 8.44
CA THR A 85 -5.99 1.70 7.86
C THR A 85 -6.53 2.92 8.65
N GLY A 86 -6.92 3.96 7.93
CA GLY A 86 -7.37 5.23 8.51
C GLY A 86 -6.27 6.20 8.93
N LYS A 87 -4.99 5.87 8.71
CA LYS A 87 -3.85 6.77 8.98
C LYS A 87 -3.30 7.36 7.70
N PHE A 88 -2.63 8.51 7.81
CA PHE A 88 -1.91 9.15 6.71
C PHE A 88 -0.53 8.51 6.46
N GLU A 89 0.09 7.95 7.50
CA GLU A 89 1.38 7.23 7.44
C GLU A 89 1.32 6.02 8.38
N CYS A 90 1.94 4.92 7.96
CA CYS A 90 2.13 3.71 8.75
C CYS A 90 3.56 3.19 8.56
N ARG A 91 4.23 2.81 9.66
CA ARG A 91 5.58 2.27 9.61
C ARG A 91 5.73 1.09 10.56
N MET A 92 6.25 -0.02 10.03
CA MET A 92 6.67 -1.18 10.82
C MET A 92 8.15 -1.41 10.57
N ARG A 93 8.95 -1.43 11.65
CA ARG A 93 10.40 -1.55 11.55
C ARG A 93 10.85 -3.00 11.64
N LYS A 94 11.80 -3.38 10.79
CA LYS A 94 12.44 -4.70 10.79
C LYS A 94 11.44 -5.86 10.89
N ILE A 95 10.49 -5.91 9.97
CA ILE A 95 9.41 -6.90 9.96
C ILE A 95 9.99 -8.32 9.95
N ALA A 96 9.47 -9.18 10.82
CA ALA A 96 9.76 -10.60 10.90
C ALA A 96 8.50 -11.41 11.22
N LYS A 97 8.58 -12.73 11.03
CA LYS A 97 7.48 -13.69 11.29
C LYS A 97 6.79 -13.47 12.65
N GLN A 98 7.59 -13.21 13.69
CA GLN A 98 7.12 -13.03 15.07
C GLN A 98 6.22 -11.79 15.28
N ASP A 99 6.30 -10.77 14.42
CA ASP A 99 5.49 -9.55 14.56
C ASP A 99 4.00 -9.78 14.27
N PHE A 100 3.68 -10.90 13.62
CA PHE A 100 2.34 -11.28 13.24
C PHE A 100 1.70 -12.34 14.15
N GLY A 101 2.46 -12.88 15.12
CA GLY A 101 1.96 -13.80 16.15
C GLY A 101 1.03 -14.90 15.60
N ASP A 102 -0.14 -15.02 16.22
CA ASP A 102 -1.15 -16.04 15.90
C ASP A 102 -1.87 -15.83 14.56
N SER A 103 -1.65 -14.70 13.87
CA SER A 103 -2.22 -14.48 12.52
C SER A 103 -1.62 -15.43 11.48
N ILE A 104 -0.51 -16.10 11.82
CA ILE A 104 0.13 -17.10 10.97
C ILE A 104 -0.43 -18.48 11.32
N SER A 105 -1.37 -18.96 10.49
CA SER A 105 -2.06 -20.24 10.70
C SER A 105 -1.16 -21.48 10.56
N THR A 106 -1.62 -22.63 11.06
CA THR A 106 -0.90 -23.92 11.02
C THR A 106 -0.63 -24.47 9.61
N ASN A 107 -1.35 -23.98 8.59
CA ASN A 107 -1.13 -24.33 7.18
C ASN A 107 -0.16 -23.38 6.45
N SER A 108 0.61 -22.59 7.21
CA SER A 108 1.59 -21.65 6.69
C SER A 108 2.81 -22.36 6.08
N CYS A 109 3.70 -21.55 5.47
CA CYS A 109 5.03 -21.99 5.07
C CYS A 109 5.74 -22.77 6.20
N PRO A 110 6.47 -23.85 5.86
CA PRO A 110 7.29 -24.59 6.83
C PRO A 110 8.18 -23.69 7.68
N ASP A 111 8.43 -24.12 8.91
CA ASP A 111 9.33 -23.41 9.82
C ASP A 111 10.78 -23.39 9.30
N GLY A 112 11.53 -22.38 9.74
CA GLY A 112 12.92 -22.16 9.31
C GLY A 112 13.08 -21.51 7.93
N LEU A 113 11.98 -21.25 7.22
CA LEU A 113 12.01 -20.49 5.98
C LEU A 113 12.04 -18.99 6.25
N GLU A 114 12.89 -18.27 5.51
CA GLU A 114 12.84 -16.82 5.45
C GLU A 114 11.59 -16.39 4.66
N LEU A 115 10.72 -15.63 5.34
CA LEU A 115 9.47 -15.14 4.78
C LEU A 115 9.59 -13.65 4.48
N TYR A 116 8.83 -13.17 3.50
CA TYR A 116 8.70 -11.76 3.19
C TYR A 116 7.23 -11.36 3.15
N LEU A 117 6.96 -10.06 3.28
CA LEU A 117 5.62 -9.49 3.25
C LEU A 117 5.32 -8.96 1.85
N GLU A 118 4.16 -9.28 1.31
CA GLU A 118 3.52 -8.51 0.24
C GLU A 118 2.35 -7.75 0.84
N ALA A 119 2.36 -6.43 0.70
CA ALA A 119 1.32 -5.55 1.21
C ALA A 119 0.81 -4.67 0.07
N ASP A 120 -0.52 -4.63 -0.06
CA ASP A 120 -1.24 -3.86 -1.06
C ASP A 120 -2.18 -2.91 -0.34
N TYR A 121 -2.12 -1.63 -0.68
CA TYR A 121 -2.95 -0.60 -0.06
C TYR A 121 -3.26 0.50 -1.06
N GLU A 122 -4.33 1.23 -0.80
CA GLU A 122 -4.69 2.42 -1.55
C GLU A 122 -4.77 3.64 -0.64
N CYS A 123 -4.62 4.81 -1.24
CA CYS A 123 -4.89 6.10 -0.61
C CYS A 123 -6.28 6.59 -1.03
N VAL A 124 -7.16 6.79 -0.05
CA VAL A 124 -8.54 7.25 -0.28
C VAL A 124 -8.76 8.64 0.31
N GLN A 125 -9.40 9.52 -0.47
CA GLN A 125 -9.71 10.88 -0.05
C GLN A 125 -10.72 10.90 1.10
N VAL A 126 -10.41 11.65 2.16
CA VAL A 126 -11.33 11.87 3.27
C VAL A 126 -12.21 13.09 2.98
N MET A 127 -13.52 12.89 2.97
CA MET A 127 -14.52 13.98 2.97
C MET A 127 -15.06 14.17 4.38
N ILE A 128 -14.77 15.31 5.00
CA ILE A 128 -15.34 15.67 6.31
C ILE A 128 -16.68 16.37 6.06
N PHE A 129 -17.77 15.74 6.46
CA PHE A 129 -19.08 16.40 6.54
C PHE A 129 -19.22 17.05 7.92
N LEU A 130 -19.25 18.38 7.96
CA LEU A 130 -19.65 19.10 9.16
C LEU A 130 -21.19 19.08 9.23
N SER A 131 -21.76 18.19 10.04
CA SER A 131 -23.17 18.28 10.39
C SER A 131 -23.36 19.45 11.36
N GLN A 132 -23.97 20.54 10.89
CA GLN A 132 -24.48 21.58 11.78
C GLN A 132 -25.61 20.98 12.61
N VAL A 133 -25.38 20.86 13.92
CA VAL A 133 -26.43 20.66 14.90
C VAL A 133 -26.95 22.05 15.22
N ASP A 134 -28.04 22.45 14.56
CA ASP A 134 -28.88 23.59 14.97
C ASP A 134 -29.69 23.23 16.23
#